data_AF-A0A9P8FI75-F1
#
_entry.id   AF-A0A9P8FI75-F1
#
_cell.length_a   1.000
_cell.length_b   1.000
_cell.length_c   1.000
_cell.angle_alpha   90.00
_cell.angle_beta   90.00
_cell.angle_gamma   90.00
#
_symmetry.space_group_name_H-M   'P 1'
#
loop_
_entity.id
_entity.type
_entity.pdbx_description
1 polymer ?
#
loop_
_entity_poly.entity_id
_entity_poly.type
_entity_poly.pdbx_seq_one_letter_code
_entity_poly.pdbx_strand_id
1 'polypeptide(L)'
;MDEGRNMILLFPSLVHLKTDEDKANFKPRCHMFYGQRVMDIPDGLPKWSGLNDSSDLIEDSPPDLVREHERKREAERKEKFDKGENK
;
A
#
# COMPACT_ATOMS: atom_id res chain seq x y z
N MET A 1 -11.60 2.83 10.77
CA MET A 1 -10.53 1.94 10.29
C MET A 1 -10.83 0.58 10.86
N ASP A 2 -11.24 -0.38 10.04
CA ASP A 2 -11.69 -1.72 10.47
C ASP A 2 -10.70 -2.82 10.00
N GLU A 3 -9.43 -2.42 9.98
CA GLU A 3 -8.30 -3.18 9.48
C GLU A 3 -8.01 -4.33 10.44
N GLY A 4 -8.54 -5.49 10.08
CA GLY A 4 -8.40 -6.74 10.84
C GLY A 4 -9.71 -7.40 11.21
N ARG A 5 -10.83 -6.66 11.26
CA ARG A 5 -12.14 -7.26 11.62
C ARG A 5 -12.85 -7.90 10.43
N ASN A 6 -12.67 -7.34 9.24
CA ASN A 6 -13.20 -7.87 7.97
C ASN A 6 -12.06 -8.33 7.04
N MET A 7 -11.08 -9.04 7.59
CA MET A 7 -10.00 -9.63 6.80
C MET A 7 -10.20 -11.14 6.65
N ILE A 8 -9.91 -11.66 5.47
CA ILE A 8 -9.81 -13.09 5.23
C ILE A 8 -8.38 -13.41 4.79
N LEU A 9 -7.78 -14.43 5.40
CA LEU A 9 -6.53 -15.01 4.93
C LEU A 9 -6.88 -16.11 3.92
N LEU A 10 -6.46 -15.94 2.67
CA LEU A 10 -6.80 -16.85 1.59
C LEU A 10 -5.53 -17.29 0.86
N PHE A 11 -5.40 -18.60 0.65
CA PHE A 11 -4.34 -19.15 -0.18
C PHE A 11 -4.72 -19.02 -1.66
N PRO A 12 -3.85 -18.48 -2.54
CA PRO A 12 -4.17 -18.28 -3.95
C PRO A 12 -4.64 -19.55 -4.66
N SER A 13 -4.10 -20.72 -4.30
CA SER A 13 -4.46 -22.01 -4.89
C SER A 13 -5.91 -22.44 -4.64
N LEU A 14 -6.63 -21.79 -3.73
CA LEU A 14 -8.03 -22.09 -3.43
C LEU A 14 -8.99 -21.33 -4.37
N VAL A 15 -8.51 -20.30 -5.07
CA VAL A 15 -9.35 -19.42 -5.88
C VAL A 15 -9.31 -19.85 -7.33
N HIS A 16 -10.47 -20.26 -7.86
CA HIS A 16 -10.64 -20.69 -9.24
C HIS A 16 -11.35 -19.59 -10.05
N LEU A 17 -10.58 -18.69 -10.65
CA LEU A 17 -11.08 -17.59 -11.46
C LEU A 17 -11.38 -18.09 -12.88
N LYS A 18 -12.63 -17.95 -13.35
CA LYS A 18 -13.09 -18.52 -14.62
C LYS A 18 -12.83 -17.60 -15.80
N THR A 19 -12.95 -16.29 -15.61
CA THR A 19 -12.78 -15.29 -16.67
C THR A 19 -11.51 -14.46 -16.45
N ASP A 20 -11.01 -13.84 -17.53
CA ASP A 20 -9.88 -12.92 -17.42
C ASP A 20 -10.25 -11.62 -16.70
N GLU A 21 -11.53 -11.24 -16.72
CA GLU A 21 -12.06 -10.12 -15.95
C GLU A 21 -12.00 -10.40 -14.44
N ASP A 22 -12.37 -11.60 -14.00
CA ASP A 22 -12.23 -12.02 -12.60
C ASP A 22 -10.77 -12.00 -12.13
N LYS A 23 -9.83 -12.41 -13.00
CA LYS A 23 -8.39 -12.32 -12.74
C LYS A 23 -7.92 -10.87 -12.60
N ALA A 24 -8.42 -9.97 -13.43
CA ALA A 24 -8.08 -8.55 -13.35
C ALA A 24 -8.59 -7.95 -12.03
N ASN A 25 -9.81 -8.28 -11.62
CA ASN A 25 -10.40 -7.82 -10.36
C ASN A 25 -9.70 -8.37 -9.11
N PHE A 26 -9.10 -9.56 -9.22
CA PHE A 26 -8.36 -10.20 -8.12
C PHE A 26 -6.91 -9.70 -7.97
N LYS A 27 -6.42 -8.84 -8.87
CA LYS A 27 -5.05 -8.33 -8.76
C LYS A 27 -4.85 -7.52 -7.47
N PRO A 28 -3.69 -7.67 -6.80
CA PRO A 28 -3.35 -6.80 -5.68
C PRO A 28 -3.34 -5.35 -6.13
N ARG A 29 -3.63 -4.43 -5.20
CA ARG A 29 -3.60 -2.98 -5.45
C ARG A 29 -2.49 -2.26 -4.66
N CYS A 30 -2.07 -2.84 -3.54
CA CYS A 30 -0.97 -2.36 -2.71
C CYS A 30 -0.42 -3.51 -1.85
N HIS A 31 0.79 -3.31 -1.34
CA HIS A 31 1.43 -4.25 -0.41
C HIS A 31 1.63 -3.58 0.93
N MET A 32 1.00 -4.11 1.99
CA MET A 32 1.24 -3.68 3.38
C MET A 32 2.24 -4.63 4.04
N PHE A 33 2.96 -4.13 5.06
CA PHE A 33 3.95 -4.91 5.83
C PHE A 33 5.04 -5.57 4.95
N TYR A 34 5.38 -4.93 3.83
CA TYR A 34 6.29 -5.48 2.82
C TYR A 34 7.75 -5.60 3.32
N GLY A 35 8.09 -4.95 4.44
CA GLY A 35 9.37 -5.17 5.13
C GLY A 35 9.53 -6.58 5.71
N GLN A 36 8.43 -7.30 5.95
CA GLN A 36 8.42 -8.67 6.48
C GLN A 36 8.16 -9.72 5.39
N ARG A 37 8.33 -9.35 4.11
CA ARG A 37 8.14 -10.28 2.99
C ARG A 37 9.20 -11.37 2.98
N VAL A 38 8.81 -12.54 2.48
CA VAL A 38 9.73 -13.67 2.26
C VAL A 38 10.37 -13.61 0.86
N MET A 39 9.73 -12.90 -0.08
CA MET A 39 10.18 -12.78 -1.46
C MET A 39 9.82 -11.40 -2.04
N ASP A 40 10.66 -10.91 -2.96
CA ASP A 40 10.40 -9.71 -3.73
C ASP A 40 9.36 -9.98 -4.83
N ILE A 41 8.49 -9.01 -5.05
CA ILE A 41 7.38 -9.05 -6.01
C ILE A 41 7.50 -7.80 -6.89
N PRO A 42 8.07 -7.90 -8.09
CA PRO A 42 8.27 -6.75 -8.99
C PRO A 42 7.00 -6.46 -9.79
N ASP A 43 5.95 -5.97 -9.13
CA ASP A 43 4.64 -5.69 -9.74
C ASP A 43 4.40 -4.20 -10.05
N GLY A 44 5.32 -3.32 -9.64
CA GLY A 44 5.17 -1.88 -9.80
C GLY A 44 4.02 -1.29 -8.98
N LEU A 45 3.58 -1.96 -7.92
CA LEU A 45 2.57 -1.43 -7.00
C LEU A 45 3.23 -0.76 -5.79
N PRO A 46 2.54 0.18 -5.13
CA PRO A 46 3.05 0.81 -3.92
C PRO A 46 3.24 -0.25 -2.81
N LYS A 47 4.45 -0.28 -2.28
CA LYS A 47 4.89 -1.17 -1.21
C LYS A 47 5.12 -0.37 0.06
N TRP A 48 4.50 -0.78 1.14
CA TRP A 48 4.52 -0.09 2.42
C TRP A 48 5.26 -0.92 3.45
N SER A 49 6.09 -0.27 4.27
CA SER A 49 6.80 -0.91 5.38
C SER A 49 5.84 -1.45 6.47
N GLY A 50 4.71 -0.79 6.65
CA GLY A 50 3.62 -1.17 7.56
C GLY A 50 2.25 -0.98 6.90
N LEU A 51 1.37 -0.21 7.54
CA LEU A 51 0.04 0.11 7.02
C LEU A 51 0.11 1.16 5.89
N ASN A 52 -0.82 1.09 4.95
CA ASN A 52 -0.92 2.09 3.88
C ASN A 52 -1.17 3.49 4.45
N ASP A 53 -0.61 4.52 3.82
CA ASP A 53 -0.75 5.95 4.15
C ASP A 53 -0.23 6.39 5.54
N SER A 54 0.18 5.43 6.38
CA SER A 54 0.65 5.64 7.75
C SER A 54 2.07 5.14 7.98
N SER A 55 2.65 4.42 7.02
CA SER A 55 4.03 3.93 7.04
C SER A 55 4.83 4.42 5.84
N ASP A 56 6.14 4.15 5.84
CA ASP A 56 7.03 4.58 4.77
C ASP A 56 6.88 3.69 3.53
N LEU A 57 6.97 4.31 2.36
CA LEU A 57 6.95 3.63 1.08
C LEU A 57 8.33 3.00 0.82
N ILE A 58 8.35 1.76 0.34
CA ILE A 58 9.58 1.03 0.05
C ILE A 58 9.99 1.30 -1.40
N GLU A 59 11.29 1.51 -1.62
CA GLU A 59 11.95 1.93 -2.89
C GLU A 59 11.57 1.11 -4.13
N ASP A 60 11.08 -0.10 -3.95
CA ASP A 60 10.69 -1.01 -5.04
C ASP A 60 9.29 -0.68 -5.64
N SER A 61 8.80 0.53 -5.35
CA SER A 61 7.57 1.14 -5.88
C SER A 61 7.92 2.09 -7.03
N PRO A 62 7.02 2.33 -8.01
CA PRO A 62 7.29 3.27 -9.10
C PRO A 62 7.72 4.64 -8.58
N PRO A 63 8.84 5.21 -9.07
CA PRO A 63 9.39 6.47 -8.56
C PRO A 63 8.39 7.63 -8.59
N ASP A 64 7.49 7.64 -9.56
CA ASP A 64 6.49 8.70 -9.72
C ASP A 64 5.45 8.66 -8.60
N LEU A 65 5.00 7.47 -8.19
CA LEU A 65 4.05 7.31 -7.07
C LEU A 65 4.71 7.65 -5.73
N VAL A 66 6.00 7.33 -5.58
CA VAL A 66 6.80 7.69 -4.39
C VAL A 66 6.86 9.21 -4.26
N ARG A 67 7.22 9.91 -5.34
CA ARG A 67 7.37 11.37 -5.38
C ARG A 67 6.04 12.10 -5.14
N GLU A 68 4.94 11.63 -5.71
CA GLU A 68 3.63 12.23 -5.48
C GLU A 68 3.18 12.07 -4.02
N HIS A 69 3.41 10.89 -3.45
CA HIS A 69 3.07 10.62 -2.06
C HIS A 69 3.94 11.45 -1.09
N GLU A 70 5.25 11.54 -1.32
CA GLU A 70 6.16 12.39 -0.53
C GLU A 70 5.74 13.87 -0.59
N ARG A 71 5.43 14.39 -1.79
CA ARG A 71 4.93 15.77 -1.93
C ARG A 71 3.64 16.01 -1.16
N LYS A 72 2.70 15.05 -1.21
CA LYS A 72 1.44 15.14 -0.47
C LYS A 72 1.67 15.13 1.04
N ARG A 73 2.56 14.26 1.52
CA ARG A 73 2.95 14.17 2.95
C ARG A 73 3.66 15.42 3.45
N GLU A 74 4.56 15.99 2.65
CA GLU A 74 5.22 17.25 2.98
C GLU A 74 4.22 18.40 3.03
N ALA A 75 3.27 18.47 2.08
CA ALA A 75 2.20 19.45 2.08
C ALA A 75 1.30 19.33 3.31
N GLU A 76 0.84 18.12 3.64
CA GLU A 76 0.03 17.85 4.84
C GLU A 76 0.80 18.17 6.13
N ARG A 77 2.09 17.82 6.20
CA ARG A 77 2.95 18.13 7.35
C ARG A 77 3.13 19.64 7.50
N LYS A 78 3.35 20.35 6.39
CA LYS A 78 3.48 21.81 6.39
C LYS A 78 2.17 22.49 6.79
N GLU A 79 1.03 22.00 6.30
CA GLU A 79 -0.29 22.51 6.69
C GLU A 79 -0.57 22.30 8.18
N LYS A 80 -0.22 21.13 8.73
CA LYS A 80 -0.33 20.87 10.18
C LYS A 80 0.60 21.75 11.01
N PHE A 81 1.81 22.02 10.52
CA PHE A 81 2.76 22.92 11.15
C PHE A 81 2.22 24.37 11.17
N ASP A 82 1.71 24.85 10.03
CA ASP A 82 1.13 26.20 9.89
C ASP A 82 -0.14 26.38 10.73
N LYS A 83 -0.91 25.30 10.96
CA LYS A 83 -2.09 25.29 11.85
C LYS A 83 -1.76 25.24 13.34
N GLY A 84 -0.48 25.11 13.72
CA GLY A 84 -0.06 25.08 15.13
C GLY A 84 -0.52 23.84 15.90
N GLU A 85 -0.88 22.75 15.22
CA GLU A 85 -1.35 21.50 15.84
C GLU A 85 -0.20 20.62 16.39
N ASN A 86 1.03 21.12 16.40
CA ASN A 86 2.15 20.45 17.08
C ASN A 86 1.98 20.57 18.60
N LYS A 87 1.38 19.56 19.22
CA LYS A 87 1.46 19.33 20.66
C LYS A 87 2.26 18.07 20.95
#